data_AF-A0A8S9NFK7-F1
#
_entry.id   AF-A0A8S9NFK7-F1
#
_cell.length_a   1.000
_cell.length_b   1.000
_cell.length_c   1.000
_cell.angle_alpha   90.00
_cell.angle_beta   90.00
_cell.angle_gamma   90.00
#
_symmetry.space_group_name_H-M   'P 1'
#
loop_
_entity.id
_entity.type
_entity.pdbx_description
1 polymer ?
#
loop_
_entity_poly.entity_id
_entity_poly.type
_entity_poly.pdbx_seq_one_letter_code
_entity_poly.pdbx_strand_id
1 'polypeptide(L)'
;MFYQVSTNVRGIKFDLSELSEDLNISERAFEGLSNLQFLRFHYRIGNRRNQLHLPRGLNNIPTGLRILHWDQFPGTSLPSDMNPQSLVELVMHGSKLEKLWEETKPLGTLRWINLSSSVNLLFCKPERAS
;
A
#
# COMPACT_ATOMS: atom_id res chain seq x y z
N MET A 1 27.15 -3.23 19.01
CA MET A 1 26.70 -1.84 18.78
C MET A 1 25.69 -1.89 17.64
N PHE A 2 24.42 -1.59 17.89
CA PHE A 2 23.42 -1.50 16.84
C PHE A 2 23.41 -0.05 16.32
N TYR A 3 23.78 0.13 15.05
CA TYR A 3 23.66 1.42 14.40
C TYR A 3 22.18 1.67 14.13
N GLN A 4 21.61 2.67 14.79
CA GLN A 4 20.29 3.19 14.46
C GLN A 4 20.39 3.91 13.10
N VAL A 5 20.11 3.19 12.02
CA VAL A 5 19.86 3.80 10.71
C VAL A 5 18.68 4.76 10.87
N SER A 6 18.88 6.02 10.46
CA SER A 6 17.96 7.14 10.64
C SER A 6 16.47 6.76 10.53
N THR A 7 15.76 6.78 11.65
CA THR A 7 14.35 6.34 11.78
C THR A 7 13.33 7.43 11.48
N ASN A 8 13.73 8.60 10.99
CA ASN A 8 12.84 9.76 10.85
C ASN A 8 12.24 9.92 9.44
N VAL A 9 12.31 8.88 8.61
CA VAL A 9 11.64 8.91 7.30
C VAL A 9 10.12 8.89 7.53
N ARG A 10 9.47 10.00 7.17
CA ARG A 10 8.00 10.12 7.26
C ARG A 10 7.30 9.85 5.94
N GLY A 11 8.00 9.96 4.83
CA GLY A 11 7.39 9.83 3.51
C GLY A 11 8.32 9.19 2.50
N ILE A 12 7.76 8.27 1.71
CA ILE A 12 8.37 7.70 0.52
C ILE A 12 7.44 8.01 -0.64
N LYS A 13 8.00 8.61 -1.70
CA LYS A 13 7.32 8.79 -2.98
C LYS A 13 8.20 8.16 -4.05
N PHE A 14 7.58 7.35 -4.90
CA PHE A 14 8.21 6.67 -6.00
C PHE A 14 7.33 6.84 -7.25
N ASP A 15 7.93 7.31 -8.34
CA ASP A 15 7.25 7.38 -9.63
C ASP A 15 7.60 6.12 -10.42
N LEU A 16 6.59 5.28 -10.65
CA LEU A 16 6.74 4.02 -11.36
C LEU A 16 7.15 4.22 -12.83
N SER A 17 6.97 5.42 -13.39
CA SER A 17 7.44 5.74 -14.74
C SER A 17 8.95 5.94 -14.83
N GLU A 18 9.65 6.08 -13.70
CA GLU A 18 11.12 6.18 -13.63
C GLU A 18 11.82 4.82 -13.65
N LEU A 19 11.08 3.71 -13.59
CA LEU A 19 11.66 2.36 -13.66
C LEU A 19 12.32 2.12 -15.01
N SER A 20 13.62 1.83 -15.01
CA SER A 20 14.36 1.35 -16.19
C SER A 20 14.24 -0.17 -16.37
N GLU A 21 13.98 -0.90 -15.28
CA GLU A 21 13.82 -2.35 -15.22
C GLU A 21 12.71 -2.72 -14.21
N ASP A 22 12.24 -3.97 -14.24
CA ASP A 22 11.31 -4.51 -13.24
C ASP A 22 11.89 -4.39 -11.82
N LEU A 23 11.06 -3.99 -10.87
CA LEU A 23 11.46 -3.81 -9.47
C LEU A 23 10.75 -4.81 -8.56
N ASN A 24 11.54 -5.66 -7.90
CA ASN A 24 11.05 -6.54 -6.86
C ASN A 24 11.12 -5.84 -5.50
N ILE A 25 9.97 -5.59 -4.88
CA ILE A 25 9.92 -5.11 -3.51
C ILE A 25 9.94 -6.31 -2.55
N SER A 26 10.89 -6.27 -1.61
CA SER A 26 11.00 -7.26 -0.54
C SER A 26 9.82 -7.17 0.42
N GLU A 27 9.38 -8.32 0.96
CA GLU A 27 8.35 -8.37 2.02
C GLU A 27 8.74 -7.55 3.26
N ARG A 28 10.03 -7.25 3.44
CA ARG A 28 10.60 -6.48 4.57
C ARG A 28 11.04 -5.07 4.18
N ALA A 29 10.64 -4.56 3.01
CA ALA A 29 11.13 -3.28 2.49
C ALA A 29 10.87 -2.08 3.42
N PHE A 30 9.85 -2.16 4.29
CA PHE A 30 9.49 -1.11 5.23
C PHE A 30 9.80 -1.46 6.69
N GLU A 31 10.53 -2.56 6.93
CA GLU A 31 10.97 -2.97 8.26
C GLU A 31 11.84 -1.87 8.89
N GLY A 32 11.54 -1.50 10.15
CA GLY A 32 12.25 -0.44 10.87
C GLY A 32 11.82 1.00 10.53
N LEU A 33 10.95 1.24 9.53
CA LEU A 33 10.44 2.57 9.18
C LEU A 33 9.25 2.99 10.05
N SER A 34 9.39 2.90 11.37
CA SER A 34 8.28 3.08 12.32
C SER A 34 7.58 4.45 12.27
N ASN A 35 8.26 5.49 11.79
CA ASN A 35 7.71 6.84 11.64
C ASN A 35 7.11 7.14 10.25
N LEU A 36 7.06 6.15 9.35
CA LEU A 36 6.53 6.34 8.01
C LEU A 36 5.02 6.62 8.06
N GLN A 37 4.63 7.74 7.48
CA GLN A 37 3.25 8.22 7.43
C GLN A 37 2.72 8.31 6.00
N PHE A 38 3.59 8.45 5.01
CA PHE A 38 3.20 8.63 3.61
C PHE A 38 3.93 7.62 2.73
N LEU A 39 3.18 6.79 2.02
CA LEU A 39 3.72 5.87 1.03
C LEU A 39 2.99 6.09 -0.29
N ARG A 40 3.73 6.55 -1.31
CA ARG A 40 3.17 6.88 -2.62
C ARG A 40 3.95 6.19 -3.74
N PHE A 41 3.30 5.30 -4.46
CA PHE A 41 3.74 4.75 -5.73
C PHE A 41 2.79 5.26 -6.81
N HIS A 42 3.25 6.24 -7.57
CA HIS A 42 2.44 6.86 -8.61
C HIS A 42 2.75 6.25 -9.95
N TYR A 43 1.73 6.03 -10.77
CA TYR A 43 1.90 5.59 -12.15
C TYR A 43 1.45 6.69 -13.12
N ARG A 44 2.33 7.09 -14.04
CA ARG A 44 1.96 7.94 -15.18
C ARG A 44 1.51 7.06 -16.35
N ILE A 45 0.29 7.30 -16.82
CA ILE A 45 -0.31 6.62 -17.97
C ILE A 45 0.60 6.78 -19.21
N GLY A 46 1.00 5.67 -19.82
CA GLY A 46 1.66 5.65 -21.13
C GLY A 46 2.95 4.84 -21.23
N ASN A 47 3.55 4.42 -20.12
CA ASN A 47 4.83 3.68 -20.14
C ASN A 47 4.69 2.31 -19.43
N ARG A 48 4.28 1.29 -20.19
CA ARG A 48 4.18 -0.10 -19.72
C ARG A 48 5.46 -0.90 -20.02
N ARG A 49 6.63 -0.38 -19.65
CA ARG A 49 7.88 -1.11 -19.89
C ARG A 49 8.25 -2.00 -18.71
N ASN A 50 8.06 -1.51 -17.50
CA ASN A 50 8.55 -2.16 -16.29
C ASN A 50 7.46 -2.24 -15.23
N GLN A 51 7.50 -3.30 -14.43
CA GLN A 51 6.53 -3.63 -13.42
C GLN A 51 7.16 -3.67 -12.03
N LEU A 52 6.34 -3.35 -11.04
CA LEU A 52 6.67 -3.58 -9.64
C LEU A 52 6.07 -4.91 -9.22
N HIS A 53 6.88 -5.76 -8.60
CA HIS A 53 6.45 -7.07 -8.12
C HIS A 53 6.61 -7.19 -6.61
N LEU A 54 5.71 -7.96 -6.01
CA LEU A 54 5.74 -8.37 -4.60
C LEU A 54 5.85 -9.91 -4.56
N PRO A 55 7.02 -10.48 -4.90
CA PRO A 55 7.15 -11.94 -5.08
C PRO A 55 6.83 -12.76 -3.83
N ARG A 56 6.95 -12.16 -2.65
CA ARG A 56 6.58 -12.77 -1.35
C ARG A 56 5.49 -12.00 -0.63
N GLY A 57 4.77 -11.14 -1.35
CA GLY A 57 3.85 -10.17 -0.75
C GLY A 57 4.60 -9.06 0.00
N LEU A 58 3.90 -8.43 0.94
CA LEU A 58 4.39 -7.31 1.71
C LEU A 58 4.02 -7.52 3.17
N ASN A 59 4.95 -7.30 4.10
CA ASN A 59 4.76 -7.44 5.54
C ASN A 59 5.31 -6.20 6.26
N ASN A 60 5.03 -6.08 7.56
CA ASN A 60 5.60 -5.07 8.43
C ASN A 60 5.34 -3.63 7.94
N ILE A 61 4.15 -3.37 7.39
CA ILE A 61 3.76 -1.99 7.10
C ILE A 61 3.65 -1.23 8.45
N PRO A 62 4.28 -0.06 8.58
CA PRO A 62 4.20 0.75 9.79
C PRO A 62 2.76 1.09 10.18
N THR A 63 2.41 0.90 11.45
CA THR A 63 1.06 1.15 11.98
C THR A 63 0.67 2.63 12.00
N GLY A 64 1.63 3.54 11.86
CA GLY A 64 1.42 4.99 11.78
C GLY A 64 1.11 5.51 10.36
N LEU A 65 0.91 4.63 9.37
CA LEU A 65 0.71 5.04 7.99
C LEU A 65 -0.62 5.80 7.82
N ARG A 66 -0.54 7.05 7.35
CA ARG A 66 -1.70 7.93 7.15
C ARG A 66 -2.17 7.99 5.71
N ILE A 67 -1.26 7.86 4.76
CA ILE A 67 -1.59 7.88 3.33
C ILE A 67 -0.90 6.71 2.65
N LEU A 68 -1.73 5.89 1.99
CA LEU A 68 -1.29 4.83 1.10
C LEU A 68 -1.84 5.13 -0.30
N HIS A 69 -0.95 5.57 -1.18
CA HIS A 69 -1.24 5.68 -2.62
C HIS A 69 -0.36 4.67 -3.34
N TRP A 70 -0.96 3.67 -3.96
CA TRP A 70 -0.25 2.67 -4.73
C TRP A 70 -1.01 2.34 -6.02
N ASP A 71 -0.71 3.07 -7.08
CA ASP A 71 -1.26 2.77 -8.40
C ASP A 71 -0.74 1.42 -8.90
N GLN A 72 -1.60 0.65 -9.58
CA GLN A 72 -1.27 -0.66 -10.14
C GLN A 72 -0.70 -1.64 -9.11
N PHE A 73 -1.23 -1.63 -7.87
CA PHE A 73 -0.74 -2.52 -6.82
C PHE A 73 -0.83 -3.99 -7.30
N PRO A 74 0.28 -4.75 -7.21
CA PRO A 74 0.37 -6.06 -7.85
C PRO A 74 -0.27 -7.19 -7.04
N GLY A 75 -0.56 -6.97 -5.75
CA GLY A 75 -1.17 -7.96 -4.87
C GLY A 75 -2.69 -8.03 -4.97
N THR A 76 -3.26 -9.16 -4.56
CA THR A 76 -4.72 -9.42 -4.54
C THR A 76 -5.40 -8.95 -3.25
N SER A 77 -4.65 -8.75 -2.16
CA SER A 77 -5.10 -8.14 -0.91
C SER A 77 -3.97 -7.34 -0.23
N LEU A 78 -4.32 -6.43 0.69
CA LEU A 78 -3.35 -5.76 1.56
C LEU A 78 -2.89 -6.70 2.68
N PRO A 79 -1.71 -6.44 3.28
CA PRO A 79 -1.17 -7.27 4.36
C PRO A 79 -2.15 -7.40 5.52
N SER A 80 -2.32 -8.61 6.07
CA SER A 80 -3.26 -8.87 7.16
C SER A 80 -2.84 -8.22 8.48
N ASP A 81 -1.55 -7.98 8.67
CA ASP A 81 -0.94 -7.27 9.81
C ASP A 81 -1.11 -5.74 9.72
N MET A 82 -1.53 -5.20 8.56
CA MET A 82 -1.80 -3.78 8.42
C MET A 82 -2.95 -3.36 9.34
N ASN A 83 -2.70 -2.33 10.13
CA ASN A 83 -3.71 -1.65 10.92
C ASN A 83 -4.20 -0.37 10.20
N PRO A 84 -5.42 -0.35 9.61
CA PRO A 84 -5.91 0.80 8.87
C PRO A 84 -6.48 1.92 9.76
N GLN A 85 -6.46 1.78 11.09
CA GLN A 85 -7.06 2.77 12.01
C GLN A 85 -6.48 4.18 11.85
N SER A 86 -5.19 4.28 11.56
CA SER A 86 -4.45 5.54 11.34
C SER A 86 -4.52 6.05 9.89
N LEU A 87 -5.03 5.22 8.97
CA LEU A 87 -5.08 5.54 7.55
C LEU A 87 -6.18 6.56 7.29
N VAL A 88 -5.82 7.67 6.66
CA VAL A 88 -6.72 8.76 6.29
C VAL A 88 -7.09 8.70 4.81
N GLU A 89 -6.16 8.24 3.96
CA GLU A 89 -6.33 8.16 2.52
C GLU A 89 -5.79 6.83 1.98
N LEU A 90 -6.63 6.15 1.18
CA LEU A 90 -6.30 4.93 0.45
C LEU A 90 -6.57 5.12 -1.04
N VAL A 91 -5.53 5.11 -1.87
CA VAL A 91 -5.64 5.19 -3.33
C VAL A 91 -4.92 3.99 -3.94
N MET A 92 -5.65 3.13 -4.63
CA MET A 92 -5.14 1.88 -5.21
C MET A 92 -5.63 1.74 -6.65
N HIS A 93 -5.47 2.78 -7.48
CA HIS A 93 -6.04 2.84 -8.82
C HIS A 93 -5.48 1.73 -9.74
N GLY A 94 -6.37 1.03 -10.45
CA GLY A 94 -6.01 0.02 -11.43
C GLY A 94 -5.26 -1.18 -10.85
N SER A 95 -5.51 -1.49 -9.58
CA SER A 95 -4.82 -2.58 -8.87
C SER A 95 -5.43 -3.95 -9.18
N LYS A 96 -4.66 -5.01 -8.91
CA LYS A 96 -5.12 -6.41 -9.02
C LYS A 96 -5.89 -6.90 -7.79
N LEU A 97 -6.31 -5.97 -6.93
CA LEU A 97 -7.00 -6.26 -5.68
C LEU A 97 -8.32 -7.02 -5.96
N GLU A 98 -8.49 -8.14 -5.29
CA GLU A 98 -9.74 -8.90 -5.21
C GLU A 98 -10.52 -8.53 -3.96
N LYS A 99 -9.81 -8.13 -2.89
CA LYS A 99 -10.36 -7.59 -1.64
C LYS A 99 -9.33 -6.69 -0.99
N LEU A 100 -9.75 -5.82 -0.07
CA LEU A 100 -8.81 -4.96 0.64
C LEU A 100 -8.07 -5.72 1.74
N TRP A 101 -8.78 -6.44 2.60
CA TRP A 101 -8.21 -7.24 3.68
C TRP A 101 -8.88 -8.61 3.70
N GLU A 102 -8.17 -9.61 4.25
CA GLU A 102 -8.72 -10.96 4.48
C GLU A 102 -9.91 -10.95 5.44
N GLU A 103 -9.80 -10.14 6.49
CA GLU A 103 -10.81 -9.94 7.51
C GLU A 103 -11.32 -8.49 7.49
N THR A 104 -12.59 -8.29 7.83
CA THR A 104 -13.16 -6.95 7.97
C THR A 104 -12.42 -6.18 9.06
N LYS A 105 -11.80 -5.05 8.71
CA LYS A 105 -11.09 -4.19 9.66
C LYS A 105 -11.84 -2.86 9.85
N PRO A 106 -11.91 -2.33 11.08
CA PRO A 106 -12.48 -1.02 11.34
C PRO A 106 -11.62 0.08 10.67
N LEU A 107 -12.27 0.92 9.85
CA LEU A 107 -11.60 1.93 9.04
C LEU A 107 -11.34 3.26 9.78
N GLY A 108 -11.53 3.29 11.11
CA GLY A 108 -11.12 4.37 12.02
C GLY A 108 -11.17 5.79 11.44
N THR A 109 -10.02 6.29 11.00
CA THR A 109 -9.81 7.67 10.53
C THR A 109 -9.87 7.87 9.01
N LEU A 110 -10.25 6.84 8.25
CA LEU A 110 -10.25 6.85 6.78
C LEU A 110 -11.32 7.81 6.25
N ARG A 111 -10.87 8.78 5.45
CA ARG A 111 -11.73 9.84 4.87
C ARG A 111 -11.86 9.73 3.36
N TRP A 112 -10.89 9.10 2.70
CA TRP A 112 -10.85 9.00 1.25
C TRP A 112 -10.42 7.62 0.80
N ILE A 113 -11.18 7.06 -0.15
CA ILE A 113 -10.89 5.78 -0.79
C ILE A 113 -11.07 5.94 -2.30
N ASN A 114 -10.05 5.60 -3.06
CA ASN A 114 -10.12 5.48 -4.51
C ASN A 114 -9.56 4.12 -4.95
N LEU A 115 -10.45 3.23 -5.37
CA LEU A 115 -10.13 1.90 -5.90
C LEU A 115 -10.51 1.77 -7.38
N SER A 116 -10.70 2.90 -8.06
CA SER A 116 -11.14 2.94 -9.46
C SER A 116 -10.26 2.07 -10.35
N SER A 117 -10.87 1.50 -11.40
CA SER A 117 -10.21 0.61 -12.36
C SER A 117 -9.63 -0.69 -11.77
N SER A 118 -9.88 -1.01 -10.50
CA SER A 118 -9.60 -2.33 -9.92
C SER A 118 -10.73 -3.29 -10.23
N VAL A 119 -10.65 -3.95 -11.40
CA VAL A 119 -11.77 -4.73 -11.98
C VAL A 119 -12.10 -6.01 -11.23
N ASN A 120 -11.17 -6.53 -10.42
CA ASN A 120 -11.33 -7.78 -9.69
C ASN A 120 -11.89 -7.59 -8.28
N LEU A 121 -12.10 -6.35 -7.83
CA LEU A 121 -12.44 -6.08 -6.43
C LEU A 121 -13.87 -6.55 -6.11
N LEU A 122 -13.97 -7.61 -5.32
CA LEU A 122 -15.20 -8.14 -4.75
C LEU A 122 -15.52 -7.36 -3.47
N PHE A 123 -16.64 -6.63 -3.46
CA PHE A 123 -17.10 -5.94 -2.26
C PHE A 123 -17.61 -6.93 -1.21
N CYS A 124 -16.84 -7.17 -0.14
CA CYS A 124 -17.43 -7.59 1.13
C CYS A 124 -18.22 -6.40 1.68
N LYS A 125 -19.55 -6.54 1.81
CA LYS A 125 -20.38 -5.52 2.46
C LYS A 125 -19.84 -5.27 3.88
N PRO A 126 -19.46 -4.05 4.26
CA PRO A 126 -19.13 -3.77 5.66
C PRO A 126 -20.41 -3.94 6.47
N GLU A 127 -20.38 -4.87 7.43
CA GLU A 127 -21.41 -4.99 8.45
C GLU A 127 -21.35 -3.71 9.28
N ARG A 128 -22.43 -2.90 9.24
CA ARG A 128 -22.52 -1.72 10.09
C ARG A 128 -22.48 -2.21 11.52
N ALA A 129 -21.52 -1.74 12.30
CA ALA A 129 -21.59 -1.86 13.75
C ALA A 129 -22.89 -1.18 14.21
N SER A 130 -23.83 -2.01 14.64
CA SER A 130 -25.02 -1.63 15.41
C SER A 130 -24.66 -1.01 16.75
#